data_AF-A0A350DFI2-F1
#
_entry.id   AF-A0A350DFI2-F1
#
_cell.length_a   1.000
_cell.length_b   1.000
_cell.length_c   1.000
_cell.angle_alpha   90.00
_cell.angle_beta   90.00
_cell.angle_gamma   90.00
#
_symmetry.space_group_name_H-M   'P 1'
#
loop_
_entity.id
_entity.type
_entity.pdbx_description
1 polymer ?
#
loop_
_entity_poly.entity_id
_entity_poly.type
_entity_poly.pdbx_seq_one_letter_code
_entity_poly.pdbx_strand_id
1 'polypeptide(L)' 'KAWFEPLGIEVAWLAGKLKGKARLDAKAAIADGRARMVVGTHALFQGDVHFQCLGLAIIDEQHRFGVHQRLALR' A
#
# COMPACT_ATOMS: atom_id res chain seq x y z
N LYS A 1 14.16 1.62 1.29
CA LYS A 1 14.23 2.41 2.54
C LYS A 1 15.19 3.60 2.42
N ALA A 2 16.39 3.42 1.84
CA ALA A 2 17.42 4.45 1.70
C ALA A 2 16.96 5.84 1.21
N TRP A 3 15.96 5.93 0.33
CA TRP A 3 15.51 7.24 -0.20
C TRP A 3 14.63 8.03 0.77
N PHE A 4 13.86 7.34 1.61
CA PHE A 4 12.85 7.94 2.49
C PHE A 4 13.30 8.06 3.94
N GLU A 5 14.34 7.33 4.31
CA GLU A 5 14.95 7.36 5.64
C GLU A 5 15.47 8.76 6.04
N PRO A 6 16.17 9.52 5.18
CA PRO A 6 16.57 10.90 5.51
C PRO A 6 15.39 11.86 5.74
N LEU A 7 14.21 11.51 5.23
CA LEU A 7 12.98 12.31 5.37
C LEU A 7 12.12 11.88 6.58
N GLY A 8 12.57 10.86 7.34
CA GLY A 8 11.78 10.27 8.42
C GLY A 8 10.44 9.69 7.92
N ILE A 9 10.38 9.24 6.66
CA ILE A 9 9.17 8.64 6.08
C ILE A 9 9.26 7.13 6.24
N GLU A 10 8.33 6.56 7.01
CA GLU A 10 8.16 5.11 7.09
C GLU A 10 7.52 4.58 5.80
N VAL A 11 8.11 3.52 5.27
CA VAL A 11 7.63 2.83 4.07
C VAL A 11 7.09 1.45 4.47
N ALA A 12 5.79 1.24 4.28
CA ALA A 12 5.17 -0.07 4.42
C ALA A 12 5.27 -0.87 3.12
N TRP A 13 5.47 -2.18 3.27
CA TRP A 13 5.43 -3.14 2.17
C TRP A 13 4.20 -4.03 2.30
N LEU A 14 3.37 -4.10 1.27
CA LEU A 14 2.19 -4.96 1.24
C LEU A 14 2.09 -5.72 -0.09
N ALA A 15 2.60 -6.95 -0.11
CA ALA A 15 2.48 -7.85 -1.25
C ALA A 15 1.64 -9.08 -0.89
N GLY A 16 1.04 -9.73 -1.89
CA GLY A 16 0.22 -10.94 -1.68
C GLY A 16 0.94 -12.10 -0.99
N LYS A 17 2.28 -12.13 -1.03
CA LYS A 17 3.12 -13.12 -0.34
C LYS A 17 3.31 -12.83 1.17
N LEU A 18 3.00 -11.61 1.63
CA LEU A 18 3.11 -11.23 3.03
C LEU A 18 1.95 -11.83 3.83
N LYS A 19 2.26 -12.58 4.90
CA LYS A 19 1.27 -13.33 5.70
C LYS A 19 1.42 -13.07 7.19
N GLY A 20 0.39 -13.44 7.95
CA GLY A 20 0.39 -13.44 9.40
C GLY A 20 0.62 -12.05 10.01
N LYS A 21 1.38 -12.01 11.10
CA LYS A 21 1.64 -10.79 11.88
C LYS A 21 2.20 -9.63 11.05
N ALA A 22 3.13 -9.91 10.14
CA ALA A 22 3.74 -8.86 9.31
C ALA A 22 2.73 -8.15 8.41
N ARG A 23 1.73 -8.88 7.88
CA ARG A 23 0.64 -8.28 7.08
C ARG A 23 -0.27 -7.42 7.96
N LEU A 24 -0.57 -7.87 9.18
CA LEU A 24 -1.40 -7.12 10.12
C LEU A 24 -0.71 -5.83 10.57
N ASP A 25 0.57 -5.91 10.95
CA ASP A 25 1.35 -4.77 11.41
C ASP A 25 1.49 -3.72 10.29
N ALA A 26 1.73 -4.16 9.04
CA ALA A 26 1.77 -3.26 7.88
C ALA A 26 0.44 -2.56 7.64
N LYS A 27 -0.68 -3.28 7.69
CA LYS A 27 -2.02 -2.67 7.54
C LYS A 27 -2.34 -1.68 8.63
N ALA A 28 -2.01 -2.00 9.88
CA ALA A 28 -2.20 -1.09 10.99
C ALA A 28 -1.43 0.22 10.77
N ALA A 29 -0.16 0.12 10.34
CA ALA A 29 0.67 1.28 10.02
C ALA A 29 0.13 2.13 8.85
N ILE A 30 -0.54 1.50 7.88
CA ILE A 30 -1.18 2.20 6.75
C ILE A 30 -2.45 2.93 7.22
N ALA A 31 -3.25 2.26 8.07
CA ALA A 31 -4.53 2.78 8.54
C ALA A 31 -4.36 3.92 9.56
N ASP A 32 -3.35 3.85 10.44
CA ASP A 32 -3.07 4.88 11.44
C ASP A 32 -2.16 6.02 10.92
N GLY A 33 -1.61 5.88 9.71
CA GLY A 33 -0.81 6.92 9.06
C GLY A 33 0.67 6.93 9.41
N ARG A 34 1.17 5.98 10.23
CA ARG A 34 2.61 5.84 10.48
C ARG A 34 3.37 5.60 9.18
N ALA A 35 2.86 4.69 8.34
CA ALA A 35 3.38 4.43 7.01
C ALA A 35 2.83 5.43 5.98
N ARG A 36 3.53 6.55 5.79
CA ARG A 36 3.18 7.60 4.83
C ARG A 36 3.44 7.20 3.37
N MET A 37 4.26 6.19 3.14
CA MET A 37 4.52 5.60 1.82
C MET A 37 4.22 4.11 1.87
N VAL A 38 3.49 3.62 0.87
CA VAL A 38 3.12 2.21 0.78
C VAL A 38 3.50 1.69 -0.60
N VAL A 39 4.25 0.59 -0.63
CA VAL A 39 4.64 -0.09 -1.86
C VAL A 39 4.13 -1.53 -1.81
N GLY A 40 3.60 -2.02 -2.92
CA GLY A 40 2.95 -3.32 -2.92
C GLY A 40 2.51 -3.78 -4.30
N THR A 41 1.82 -4.92 -4.30
CA THR A 41 1.22 -5.49 -5.51
C THR A 41 -0.29 -5.20 -5.53
N HIS A 42 -1.04 -5.91 -6.37
CA HIS A 42 -2.51 -5.94 -6.35
C HIS A 42 -3.15 -6.17 -4.97
N ALA A 43 -2.38 -6.64 -3.97
CA ALA A 43 -2.84 -6.78 -2.59
C ALA A 43 -3.23 -5.45 -1.94
N LEU A 44 -2.70 -4.31 -2.43
CA LEU A 44 -3.06 -2.97 -1.96
C LEU A 44 -4.52 -2.60 -2.26
N PHE A 45 -5.13 -3.23 -3.26
CA PHE A 45 -6.50 -2.98 -3.71
C PHE A 45 -7.50 -4.00 -3.19
N GLN A 46 -7.11 -4.83 -2.21
CA GLN A 46 -8.03 -5.72 -1.53
C GLN A 46 -8.86 -4.90 -0.51
N GLY A 47 -10.14 -5.26 -0.33
CA GLY A 47 -11.08 -4.48 0.51
C GLY A 47 -10.73 -4.41 2.00
N ASP A 48 -9.62 -5.02 2.41
CA ASP A 48 -9.12 -5.11 3.77
C ASP A 48 -7.92 -4.16 4.03
N VAL A 49 -7.69 -3.19 3.15
CA VAL A 49 -6.65 -2.15 3.25
C VAL A 49 -7.33 -0.78 3.33
N HIS A 50 -7.05 -0.04 4.41
CA HIS A 50 -7.58 1.30 4.62
C HIS A 50 -6.41 2.28 4.76
N PHE A 51 -6.37 3.28 3.89
CA PHE A 51 -5.40 4.36 3.97
C PHE A 51 -5.97 5.48 4.84
N GLN A 52 -5.15 6.05 5.74
CA GLN A 52 -5.58 7.19 6.55
C GLN A 52 -6.01 8.38 5.69
N CYS A 53 -5.20 8.73 4.69
CA CYS A 53 -5.48 9.80 3.72
C CYS A 53 -4.73 9.50 2.42
N LEU A 54 -5.43 8.90 1.44
CA LEU A 54 -4.83 8.59 0.14
C LEU A 54 -4.83 9.83 -0.76
N GLY A 55 -3.68 10.49 -0.88
CA GLY A 55 -3.50 11.66 -1.76
C GLY A 55 -2.97 11.35 -3.15
N LEU A 56 -2.22 10.26 -3.30
CA LEU A 56 -1.58 9.87 -4.56
C LEU A 56 -1.50 8.35 -4.66
N ALA A 57 -1.89 7.81 -5.82
CA ALA A 57 -1.67 6.42 -6.19
C ALA A 57 -0.84 6.38 -7.48
N ILE A 58 0.26 5.62 -7.45
CA ILE A 58 1.11 5.36 -8.61
C ILE A 58 0.95 3.88 -8.97
N ILE A 59 0.61 3.61 -10.22
CA ILE A 59 0.41 2.25 -10.73
C ILE A 59 1.41 2.03 -11.86
N ASP A 60 2.24 1.01 -11.70
CA ASP A 60 3.11 0.52 -12.77
C ASP A 60 2.42 -0.64 -13.50
N GLU A 61 2.67 -0.76 -14.81
CA GLU A 61 2.10 -1.80 -15.67
C GLU A 61 0.57 -1.95 -15.59
N GLN A 62 -0.15 -0.82 -15.61
CA GLN A 62 -1.62 -0.78 -15.47
C GLN A 62 -2.39 -1.72 -16.41
N HIS A 63 -1.82 -2.11 -17.54
CA HIS A 63 -2.45 -3.04 -18.49
C HIS A 63 -2.60 -4.46 -17.93
N ARG A 64 -1.82 -4.83 -16.90
CA ARG A 64 -1.93 -6.11 -16.19
C ARG A 64 -3.00 -6.08 -15.08
N PHE A 65 -3.51 -4.90 -14.74
CA PHE A 65 -4.56 -4.72 -13.75
C PHE A 65 -5.93 -4.73 -14.44
N GLY A 66 -6.75 -5.73 -14.09
CA GLY A 66 -8.07 -5.94 -14.67
C GLY A 66 -9.01 -4.74 -14.44
N VAL A 67 -10.06 -4.62 -15.27
CA VAL A 67 -11.00 -3.48 -15.27
C VAL A 67 -11.54 -3.15 -13.87
N HIS A 68 -11.87 -4.16 -13.07
CA HIS A 68 -12.43 -3.98 -11.72
C HIS A 68 -11.45 -3.35 -10.71
N GLN A 69 -10.14 -3.56 -10.86
CA GLN A 69 -9.14 -3.03 -9.92
C GLN A 69 -8.97 -1.52 -10.09
N ARG A 70 -9.20 -1.01 -11.31
CA ARG A 70 -9.16 0.44 -11.59
C ARG A 70 -10.34 1.20 -10.98
N LEU A 71 -11.47 0.54 -10.76
CA LEU A 71 -12.65 1.15 -10.14
C LEU A 71 -12.51 1.33 -8.62
N ALA A 72 -11.63 0.55 -7.96
CA ALA A 72 -11.39 0.66 -6.51
C ALA A 72 -10.58 1.91 -6.10
N LEU A 73 -10.09 2.68 -7.08
CA LEU A 73 -9.35 3.93 -6.89
C LEU A 73 -10.21 5.19 -7.11
N ARG A 74 -11.48 5.03 -7.43
CA ARG A 74 -12.45 6.12 -7.53
C ARG A 74 -13.16 6.36 -6.22
#